data_AF-A0A947CQV1-F1
#
_entry.id   AF-A0A947CQV1-F1
#
_cell.length_a   1.000
_cell.length_b   1.000
_cell.length_c   1.000
_cell.angle_alpha   90.00
_cell.angle_beta   90.00
_cell.angle_gamma   90.00
#
_symmetry.space_group_name_H-M   'P 1'
#
loop_
_entity.id
_entity.type
_entity.pdbx_description
1 polymer ?
#
loop_
_entity_poly.entity_id
_entity_poly.type
_entity_poly.pdbx_seq_one_letter_code
_entity_poly.pdbx_strand_id
1 'polypeptide(L)'
;MHRGWALLAILLGCSSSAGPRDSKPRASKKSSANPMAIDETPADFKDNPRLLSRLLSGPHGYFRFVNIKFATEVCRRFDKDLIGSPAVNLHGDAHVEQYAVTDLGRGLTDFDDASRGPAIVDLTRFGVSILLAAEANGWAKHGPRLIGRFLDGYRDALADPKLAPPIPAVAARFLGSFREDRQAALVAADDLMDDLDFAVEELQSAIDRYAKPLGDSDLNLRGSFFKIKRAGKLHIGIGSALDSKYLLRVEGPSTSPDDDVVLEVKEVRKLNAIPCLNSNWTNDPFRILVGSARIAYRPFRYLGYTVLSGQAYWVHAWT
;
A
#
# COMPACT_ATOMS: atom_id res chain seq x y z
N MET A 1 14.93 -1.46 -14.60
CA MET A 1 14.25 -1.84 -13.35
C MET A 1 14.87 -3.14 -12.89
N HIS A 2 15.56 -3.14 -11.75
CA HIS A 2 16.13 -4.36 -11.18
C HIS A 2 14.99 -5.26 -10.67
N ARG A 3 15.17 -6.59 -10.68
CA ARG A 3 14.22 -7.51 -10.04
C ARG A 3 13.97 -7.06 -8.60
N GLY A 4 12.71 -6.72 -8.31
CA GLY A 4 12.27 -6.16 -7.04
C GLY A 4 11.37 -4.92 -7.22
N TRP A 5 11.53 -4.12 -8.27
CA TRP A 5 10.84 -2.82 -8.33
C TRP A 5 10.40 -2.36 -9.72
N ALA A 6 9.09 -2.34 -9.92
CA ALA A 6 8.39 -1.42 -10.80
C ALA A 6 7.03 -1.07 -10.18
N LEU A 7 7.00 -0.12 -9.24
CA LEU A 7 5.76 0.61 -8.98
C LEU A 7 5.37 1.30 -10.29
N LEU A 8 4.14 1.11 -10.74
CA LEU A 8 3.57 1.95 -11.79
C LEU A 8 3.32 3.34 -11.20
N ALA A 9 4.38 4.12 -11.00
CA ALA A 9 4.25 5.55 -11.03
C ALA A 9 4.08 5.91 -12.51
N ILE A 10 2.89 6.36 -12.90
CA ILE A 10 2.74 7.11 -14.15
C ILE A 10 3.56 8.39 -13.94
N LEU A 11 4.84 8.35 -14.27
CA LEU A 11 5.67 9.54 -14.42
C LEU A 11 5.18 10.25 -15.68
N LEU A 12 4.29 11.23 -15.50
CA LEU A 12 4.04 12.26 -16.49
C LEU A 12 4.43 13.60 -15.88
N GLY A 13 5.69 13.97 -16.12
CA GLY A 13 6.11 15.35 -16.06
C GLY A 13 5.65 16.08 -17.30
N CYS A 14 4.96 17.20 -17.11
CA CYS A 14 5.13 18.43 -17.89
C CYS A 14 4.41 19.57 -17.15
N SER A 15 5.15 20.64 -16.90
CA SER A 15 4.67 21.89 -16.34
C SER A 15 3.60 22.52 -17.23
N SER A 16 2.50 22.96 -16.63
CA SER A 16 1.63 23.96 -17.24
C SER A 16 1.26 24.99 -16.18
N SER A 17 1.82 26.19 -16.33
CA SER A 17 1.46 27.39 -15.59
C SER A 17 0.07 27.85 -16.01
N ALA A 18 -0.89 27.78 -15.10
CA ALA A 18 -2.16 28.48 -15.25
C ALA A 18 -2.11 29.76 -14.39
N GLY A 19 -2.16 30.92 -15.04
CA GLY A 19 -2.19 32.23 -14.38
C GLY A 19 -3.46 32.46 -13.54
N PRO A 20 -3.44 33.42 -12.60
CA PRO A 20 -4.52 33.59 -11.65
C PRO A 20 -5.75 34.20 -12.33
N ARG A 21 -6.92 33.56 -12.12
CA ARG A 21 -8.22 34.17 -12.40
C ARG A 21 -8.72 34.85 -11.12
N ASP A 22 -8.84 36.16 -11.18
CA ASP A 22 -9.50 36.96 -10.16
C ASP A 22 -11.00 36.62 -10.09
N SER A 23 -11.45 36.15 -8.93
CA SER A 23 -12.88 36.09 -8.60
C SER A 23 -13.12 36.72 -7.23
N LYS A 24 -13.93 37.79 -7.21
CA LYS A 24 -14.32 38.56 -6.00
C LYS A 24 -15.02 37.68 -4.96
N PRO A 25 -14.91 37.99 -3.65
CA PRO A 25 -15.45 37.15 -2.58
C PRO A 25 -16.97 37.24 -2.53
N ARG A 26 -17.65 36.09 -2.63
CA ARG A 26 -19.08 35.96 -2.35
C ARG A 26 -19.24 35.60 -0.87
N ALA A 27 -20.15 36.28 -0.18
CA ALA A 27 -20.39 36.18 1.26
C ALA A 27 -20.47 34.73 1.77
N SER A 28 -19.74 34.47 2.86
CA SER A 28 -19.57 33.16 3.48
C SER A 28 -20.86 32.66 4.13
N LYS A 29 -21.51 31.69 3.48
CA LYS A 29 -22.29 30.71 4.23
C LYS A 29 -21.30 29.93 5.09
N LYS A 30 -21.61 29.71 6.37
CA LYS A 30 -20.81 28.85 7.28
C LYS A 30 -20.50 27.54 6.55
N SER A 31 -19.27 27.43 6.05
CA SER A 31 -18.77 26.20 5.43
C SER A 31 -18.81 25.15 6.52
N SER A 32 -19.57 24.07 6.33
CA SER A 32 -19.26 22.86 7.09
C SER A 32 -17.79 22.57 6.82
N ALA A 33 -16.97 22.43 7.86
CA ALA A 33 -15.57 22.08 7.69
C ALA A 33 -15.47 20.83 6.79
N ASN A 34 -14.59 20.86 5.79
CA ASN A 34 -14.40 19.71 4.91
C ASN A 34 -13.95 18.51 5.77
N PRO A 35 -14.72 17.42 5.86
CA PRO A 35 -14.42 16.31 6.78
C PRO A 35 -13.12 15.57 6.42
N MET A 36 -12.65 15.72 5.17
CA MET A 36 -11.39 15.16 4.70
C MET A 36 -10.21 16.13 4.85
N ALA A 37 -10.45 17.37 5.28
CA ALA A 37 -9.36 18.31 5.55
C ALA A 37 -8.42 17.75 6.62
N ILE A 38 -7.13 18.05 6.43
CA ILE A 38 -6.08 17.85 7.42
C ILE A 38 -5.79 19.23 8.00
N ASP A 39 -5.66 19.33 9.32
CA ASP A 39 -5.23 20.57 9.93
C ASP A 39 -3.77 20.82 9.52
N GLU A 40 -3.43 22.03 9.09
CA GLU A 40 -2.11 22.38 8.52
C GLU A 40 -0.96 22.36 9.56
N THR A 41 -1.22 21.89 10.78
CA THR A 41 -0.26 21.88 11.89
C THR A 41 -0.08 20.52 12.59
N PRO A 42 0.38 19.46 11.92
CA PRO A 42 1.02 18.36 12.61
C PRO A 42 2.53 18.56 12.60
N ALA A 43 3.18 18.29 13.74
CA ALA A 43 4.64 18.15 13.82
C ALA A 43 5.18 17.22 12.70
N ASP A 44 4.36 16.26 12.29
CA ASP A 44 4.60 15.29 11.22
C ASP A 44 5.11 15.90 9.90
N PHE A 45 4.61 17.08 9.46
CA PHE A 45 5.09 17.70 8.21
C PHE A 45 6.34 18.55 8.39
N LYS A 46 6.56 19.08 9.60
CA LYS A 46 7.81 19.78 9.94
C LYS A 46 8.98 18.81 9.95
N ASP A 47 8.75 17.62 10.50
CA ASP A 47 9.77 16.58 10.61
C ASP A 47 9.86 15.71 9.34
N ASN A 48 8.91 15.85 8.41
CA ASN A 48 8.90 15.15 7.13
C ASN A 48 8.55 16.07 5.93
N PRO A 49 9.45 16.98 5.51
CA PRO A 49 9.20 17.90 4.40
C PRO A 49 9.03 17.19 3.05
N ARG A 50 9.60 15.99 2.90
CA ARG A 50 9.43 15.16 1.69
C ARG A 50 8.00 14.65 1.57
N LEU A 51 7.36 14.25 2.68
CA LEU A 51 5.95 13.89 2.69
C LEU A 51 5.09 15.07 2.27
N LEU A 52 5.29 16.25 2.86
CA LEU A 52 4.54 17.45 2.49
C LEU A 52 4.66 17.76 1.00
N SER A 53 5.88 17.71 0.44
CA SER A 53 6.09 17.89 -1.00
C SER A 53 5.31 16.89 -1.85
N ARG A 54 5.26 15.61 -1.45
CA ARG A 54 4.47 14.58 -2.15
C ARG A 54 2.97 14.84 -2.04
N LEU A 55 2.47 15.29 -0.89
CA LEU A 55 1.05 15.66 -0.73
C LEU A 55 0.65 16.82 -1.64
N LEU A 56 1.52 17.83 -1.74
CA LEU A 56 1.29 19.03 -2.55
C LEU A 56 1.54 18.81 -4.05
N SER A 57 2.15 17.68 -4.44
CA SER A 57 2.44 17.38 -5.86
C SER A 57 1.19 17.22 -6.72
N GLY A 58 0.05 16.87 -6.11
CA GLY A 58 -1.23 16.83 -6.79
C GLY A 58 -2.35 16.19 -5.95
N PRO A 59 -3.60 16.25 -6.44
CA PRO A 59 -4.76 15.73 -5.73
C PRO A 59 -4.65 14.25 -5.34
N HIS A 60 -3.95 13.44 -6.14
CA HIS A 60 -3.79 12.01 -5.88
C HIS A 60 -2.89 11.74 -4.66
N GLY A 61 -1.80 12.49 -4.48
CA GLY A 61 -0.94 12.39 -3.30
C GLY A 61 -1.71 12.69 -2.01
N TYR A 62 -2.48 13.77 -2.00
CA TYR A 62 -3.38 14.09 -0.90
C TYR A 62 -4.42 12.98 -0.65
N PHE A 63 -5.05 12.50 -1.73
CA PHE A 63 -6.02 11.40 -1.68
C PHE A 63 -5.44 10.14 -1.04
N ARG A 64 -4.19 9.76 -1.35
CA ARG A 64 -3.47 8.64 -0.73
C ARG A 64 -3.30 8.81 0.78
N PHE A 65 -2.99 10.02 1.22
CA PHE A 65 -2.76 10.31 2.63
C PHE A 65 -4.02 10.28 3.49
N VAL A 66 -5.15 10.77 2.98
CA VAL A 66 -6.39 10.89 3.75
C VAL A 66 -7.24 9.62 3.77
N ASN A 67 -6.66 8.42 3.54
CA ASN A 67 -7.41 7.18 3.34
C ASN A 67 -8.42 6.89 4.48
N ILE A 68 -8.00 6.99 5.75
CA ILE A 68 -8.89 6.76 6.90
C ILE A 68 -10.07 7.74 6.89
N LYS A 69 -9.81 9.05 6.71
CA LYS A 69 -10.88 10.08 6.62
C LYS A 69 -11.80 9.82 5.44
N PHE A 70 -11.24 9.42 4.30
CA PHE A 70 -12.00 9.09 3.09
C PHE A 70 -12.92 7.89 3.33
N ALA A 71 -12.40 6.79 3.88
CA ALA A 71 -13.18 5.59 4.18
C ALA A 71 -14.30 5.89 5.20
N THR A 72 -14.01 6.67 6.25
CA THR A 72 -15.02 7.13 7.21
C THR A 72 -16.14 7.93 6.52
N GLU A 73 -15.80 8.82 5.59
CA GLU A 73 -16.78 9.60 4.84
C GLU A 73 -17.58 8.75 3.85
N VAL A 74 -16.97 7.72 3.23
CA VAL A 74 -17.70 6.73 2.43
C VAL A 74 -18.72 5.99 3.30
N CYS A 75 -18.31 5.46 4.45
CA CYS A 75 -19.23 4.81 5.38
C CYS A 75 -20.40 5.73 5.76
N ARG A 76 -20.11 7.01 6.08
CA ARG A 76 -21.12 7.99 6.47
C ARG A 76 -22.10 8.32 5.34
N ARG A 77 -21.61 8.48 4.10
CA ARG A 77 -22.44 8.85 2.95
C ARG A 77 -23.37 7.73 2.51
N PHE A 78 -22.88 6.49 2.58
CA PHE A 78 -23.62 5.31 2.13
C PHE A 78 -24.32 4.55 3.26
N ASP A 79 -24.32 5.05 4.51
CA ASP A 79 -24.85 4.36 5.70
C ASP A 79 -26.21 3.67 5.47
N LYS A 80 -27.13 4.34 4.77
CA LYS A 80 -28.45 3.77 4.44
C LYS A 80 -28.39 2.63 3.41
N ASP A 81 -27.51 2.75 2.43
CA ASP A 81 -27.30 1.75 1.37
C ASP A 81 -26.48 0.54 1.88
N LEU A 82 -25.77 0.71 3.00
CA LEU A 82 -24.98 -0.34 3.63
C LEU A 82 -25.83 -1.34 4.41
N ILE A 83 -27.09 -1.02 4.72
CA ILE A 83 -27.98 -1.91 5.45
C ILE A 83 -28.21 -3.19 4.63
N GLY A 84 -27.80 -4.34 5.18
CA GLY A 84 -27.91 -5.64 4.54
C GLY A 84 -26.83 -5.94 3.49
N SER A 85 -25.89 -5.01 3.24
CA SER A 85 -24.75 -5.26 2.37
C SER A 85 -23.81 -6.32 2.97
N PRO A 86 -23.35 -7.32 2.19
CA PRO A 86 -22.45 -8.35 2.70
C PRO A 86 -21.06 -7.79 3.02
N ALA A 87 -20.45 -8.31 4.07
CA ALA A 87 -19.06 -8.02 4.42
C ALA A 87 -18.09 -8.91 3.64
N VAL A 88 -17.31 -8.30 2.75
CA VAL A 88 -16.28 -8.95 1.93
C VAL A 88 -14.88 -8.65 2.48
N ASN A 89 -13.85 -9.33 1.95
CA ASN A 89 -12.47 -8.89 2.19
C ASN A 89 -12.21 -7.63 1.36
N LEU A 90 -11.69 -6.62 2.02
CA LEU A 90 -11.32 -5.34 1.44
C LEU A 90 -9.80 -5.22 1.41
N HIS A 91 -9.30 -4.56 0.39
CA HIS A 91 -7.95 -4.01 0.36
C HIS A 91 -7.83 -2.81 1.32
N GLY A 92 -8.90 -2.01 1.46
CA GLY A 92 -8.98 -0.87 2.38
C GLY A 92 -8.30 0.42 1.91
N ASP A 93 -7.36 0.33 0.97
CA ASP A 93 -6.74 1.48 0.28
C ASP A 93 -6.59 1.23 -1.23
N ALA A 94 -7.61 0.61 -1.84
CA ALA A 94 -7.58 0.23 -3.25
C ALA A 94 -7.49 1.48 -4.17
N HIS A 95 -6.35 1.69 -4.82
CA HIS A 95 -6.18 2.81 -5.77
C HIS A 95 -5.24 2.44 -6.92
N VAL A 96 -5.25 3.23 -8.02
CA VAL A 96 -4.50 2.85 -9.24
C VAL A 96 -3.00 2.71 -9.02
N GLU A 97 -2.42 3.51 -8.10
CA GLU A 97 -0.99 3.41 -7.73
C GLU A 97 -0.66 2.21 -6.83
N GLN A 98 -1.65 1.45 -6.33
CA GLN A 98 -1.42 0.14 -5.68
C GLN A 98 -1.39 -1.00 -6.69
N TYR A 99 -1.60 -0.74 -7.98
CA TYR A 99 -1.39 -1.75 -9.01
C TYR A 99 0.10 -1.86 -9.33
N ALA A 100 0.73 -2.92 -8.83
CA ALA A 100 2.13 -3.20 -9.07
C ALA A 100 2.32 -4.27 -10.15
N VAL A 101 3.48 -4.20 -10.81
CA VAL A 101 4.05 -5.29 -11.60
C VAL A 101 5.35 -5.68 -10.92
N THR A 102 5.45 -6.94 -10.52
CA THR A 102 6.60 -7.51 -9.82
C THR A 102 7.13 -8.72 -10.60
N ASP A 103 8.26 -9.27 -10.17
CA ASP A 103 8.76 -10.56 -10.66
C ASP A 103 7.79 -11.72 -10.36
N LEU A 104 6.98 -11.59 -9.32
CA LEU A 104 5.93 -12.53 -8.95
C LEU A 104 4.69 -12.42 -9.86
N GLY A 105 4.44 -11.26 -10.48
CA GLY A 105 3.31 -11.07 -11.38
C GLY A 105 2.80 -9.63 -11.42
N ARG A 106 1.47 -9.46 -11.31
CA ARG A 106 0.81 -8.15 -11.35
C ARG A 106 -0.42 -8.14 -10.46
N GLY A 107 -0.85 -6.97 -10.02
CA GLY A 107 -2.12 -6.82 -9.30
C GLY A 107 -2.03 -5.79 -8.19
N LEU A 108 -3.03 -5.79 -7.31
CA LEU A 108 -3.00 -4.94 -6.13
C LEU A 108 -1.97 -5.45 -5.11
N THR A 109 -1.25 -4.52 -4.50
CA THR A 109 -0.26 -4.72 -3.43
C THR A 109 -0.54 -3.76 -2.27
N ASP A 110 0.27 -3.81 -1.21
CA ASP A 110 0.18 -2.88 -0.07
C ASP A 110 -1.13 -3.02 0.72
N PHE A 111 -1.29 -4.19 1.34
CA PHE A 111 -2.49 -4.56 2.09
C PHE A 111 -2.51 -4.02 3.54
N ASP A 112 -1.76 -2.93 3.83
CA ASP A 112 -1.65 -2.28 5.15
C ASP A 112 -3.02 -2.00 5.78
N ASP A 113 -4.00 -1.61 4.95
CA ASP A 113 -5.35 -1.23 5.37
C ASP A 113 -6.40 -2.34 5.09
N ALA A 114 -5.98 -3.56 4.73
CA ALA A 114 -6.89 -4.66 4.42
C ALA A 114 -7.82 -5.00 5.59
N SER A 115 -9.10 -5.18 5.33
CA SER A 115 -10.08 -5.42 6.40
C SER A 115 -11.28 -6.20 5.89
N ARG A 116 -12.36 -6.24 6.66
CA ARG A 116 -13.66 -6.76 6.21
C ARG A 116 -14.73 -5.70 6.37
N GLY A 117 -15.55 -5.53 5.34
CA GLY A 117 -16.58 -4.51 5.29
C GLY A 117 -17.32 -4.50 3.95
N PRO A 118 -18.14 -3.49 3.69
CA PRO A 118 -18.90 -3.40 2.45
C PRO A 118 -17.98 -3.03 1.28
N ALA A 119 -18.18 -3.70 0.14
CA ALA A 119 -17.37 -3.51 -1.07
C ALA A 119 -17.31 -2.06 -1.56
N ILE A 120 -18.30 -1.24 -1.22
CA ILE A 120 -18.36 0.18 -1.62
C ILE A 120 -17.14 0.97 -1.16
N VAL A 121 -16.47 0.58 -0.06
CA VAL A 121 -15.25 1.23 0.43
C VAL A 121 -14.16 1.16 -0.64
N ASP A 122 -13.80 -0.04 -1.10
CA ASP A 122 -12.79 -0.23 -2.14
C ASP A 122 -13.26 0.26 -3.51
N LEU A 123 -14.52 0.01 -3.88
CA LEU A 123 -15.04 0.45 -5.18
C LEU A 123 -15.05 1.97 -5.32
N THR A 124 -15.43 2.69 -4.27
CA THR A 124 -15.44 4.16 -4.27
C THR A 124 -14.02 4.70 -4.23
N ARG A 125 -13.13 4.09 -3.42
CA ARG A 125 -11.71 4.45 -3.37
C ARG A 125 -11.05 4.31 -4.74
N PHE A 126 -11.20 3.16 -5.38
CA PHE A 126 -10.57 2.91 -6.68
C PHE A 126 -11.19 3.77 -7.78
N GLY A 127 -12.52 3.98 -7.74
CA GLY A 127 -13.23 4.85 -8.67
C GLY A 127 -12.74 6.30 -8.59
N VAL A 128 -12.65 6.88 -7.40
CA VAL A 128 -12.10 8.24 -7.23
C VAL A 128 -10.64 8.28 -7.71
N SER A 129 -9.85 7.25 -7.43
CA SER A 129 -8.47 7.15 -7.91
C SER A 129 -8.37 7.20 -9.45
N ILE A 130 -9.26 6.50 -10.16
CA ILE A 130 -9.34 6.54 -11.63
C ILE A 130 -9.64 7.96 -12.11
N LEU A 131 -10.59 8.66 -11.47
CA LEU A 131 -10.97 10.02 -11.88
C LEU A 131 -9.82 11.01 -11.66
N LEU A 132 -9.15 10.95 -10.50
CA LEU A 132 -8.00 11.81 -10.19
C LEU A 132 -6.83 11.54 -11.13
N ALA A 133 -6.55 10.26 -11.43
CA ALA A 133 -5.53 9.89 -12.40
C ALA A 133 -5.91 10.36 -13.81
N ALA A 134 -7.17 10.21 -14.23
CA ALA A 134 -7.62 10.70 -15.52
C ALA A 134 -7.48 12.22 -15.63
N GLU A 135 -7.83 12.98 -14.59
CA GLU A 135 -7.66 14.43 -14.57
C GLU A 135 -6.19 14.85 -14.67
N ALA A 136 -5.32 14.26 -13.83
CA ALA A 136 -3.88 14.54 -13.84
C ALA A 136 -3.20 14.27 -15.20
N ASN A 137 -3.78 13.38 -16.01
CA ASN A 137 -3.26 12.99 -17.32
C ASN A 137 -4.00 13.65 -18.50
N GLY A 138 -4.90 14.61 -18.25
CA GLY A 138 -5.67 15.29 -19.32
C GLY A 138 -6.75 14.41 -19.97
N TRP A 139 -7.15 13.33 -19.31
CA TRP A 139 -8.15 12.35 -19.76
C TRP A 139 -9.49 12.48 -19.03
N ALA A 140 -9.75 13.60 -18.34
CA ALA A 140 -10.97 13.79 -17.55
C ALA A 140 -12.27 13.44 -18.31
N LYS A 141 -12.35 13.78 -19.61
CA LYS A 141 -13.48 13.44 -20.50
C LYS A 141 -13.75 11.93 -20.65
N HIS A 142 -12.75 11.09 -20.38
CA HIS A 142 -12.85 9.62 -20.43
C HIS A 142 -13.18 9.00 -19.07
N GLY A 143 -13.19 9.79 -17.98
CA GLY A 143 -13.45 9.32 -16.61
C GLY A 143 -14.66 8.40 -16.49
N PRO A 144 -15.87 8.80 -16.93
CA PRO A 144 -17.06 7.96 -16.84
C PRO A 144 -16.92 6.61 -17.55
N ARG A 145 -16.27 6.58 -18.72
CA ARG A 145 -16.00 5.35 -19.46
C ARG A 145 -15.02 4.44 -18.71
N LEU A 146 -13.98 5.01 -18.10
CA LEU A 146 -12.99 4.25 -17.31
C LEU A 146 -13.63 3.64 -16.06
N ILE A 147 -14.50 4.39 -15.36
CA ILE A 147 -15.29 3.88 -14.24
C ILE A 147 -16.20 2.74 -14.69
N GLY A 148 -16.91 2.90 -15.82
CA GLY A 148 -17.74 1.84 -16.38
C GLY A 148 -16.95 0.55 -16.62
N ARG A 149 -15.78 0.65 -17.27
CA ARG A 149 -14.88 -0.51 -17.49
C ARG A 149 -14.41 -1.17 -16.19
N PHE A 150 -14.10 -0.37 -15.17
CA PHE A 150 -13.71 -0.89 -13.86
C PHE A 150 -14.84 -1.67 -13.20
N LEU A 151 -16.06 -1.12 -13.20
CA LEU A 151 -17.24 -1.77 -12.62
C LEU A 151 -17.69 -3.00 -13.42
N ASP A 152 -17.56 -2.97 -14.75
CA ASP A 152 -17.81 -4.14 -15.60
C ASP A 152 -16.87 -5.29 -15.22
N GLY A 153 -15.56 -5.03 -15.08
CA GLY A 153 -14.60 -6.05 -14.65
C GLY A 153 -14.89 -6.61 -13.26
N TYR A 154 -15.34 -5.75 -12.32
CA TYR A 154 -15.77 -6.22 -10.99
C TYR A 154 -17.02 -7.12 -11.08
N ARG A 155 -18.01 -6.75 -11.89
CA ARG A 155 -19.22 -7.56 -12.13
C ARG A 155 -18.89 -8.89 -12.80
N ASP A 156 -18.01 -8.90 -13.78
CA ASP A 156 -17.58 -10.12 -14.48
C ASP A 156 -16.90 -11.09 -13.51
N ALA A 157 -16.03 -10.59 -12.63
CA ALA A 157 -15.38 -11.40 -11.59
C ALA A 157 -16.35 -11.94 -10.53
N LEU A 158 -17.44 -11.22 -10.23
CA LEU A 158 -18.51 -11.73 -9.36
C LEU A 158 -19.32 -12.83 -10.05
N ALA A 159 -19.55 -12.71 -11.35
CA ALA A 159 -20.29 -13.71 -12.13
C ALA A 159 -19.47 -14.98 -12.36
N ASP A 160 -18.15 -14.84 -12.59
CA ASP A 160 -17.22 -15.96 -12.74
C ASP A 160 -16.00 -15.78 -11.84
N PRO A 161 -15.99 -16.42 -10.65
CA PRO A 161 -14.84 -16.40 -9.74
C PRO A 161 -13.56 -17.05 -10.31
N LYS A 162 -13.66 -17.79 -11.43
CA LYS A 162 -12.50 -18.38 -12.12
C LYS A 162 -11.98 -17.48 -13.24
N LEU A 163 -12.59 -16.31 -13.47
CA LEU A 163 -12.19 -15.37 -14.50
C LEU A 163 -10.72 -14.97 -14.29
N ALA A 164 -9.89 -15.33 -15.26
CA ALA A 164 -8.47 -14.97 -15.31
C ALA A 164 -8.24 -14.01 -16.49
N PRO A 165 -8.34 -12.68 -16.29
CA PRO A 165 -8.14 -11.75 -17.38
C PRO A 165 -6.68 -11.79 -17.87
N PRO A 166 -6.45 -11.66 -19.19
CA PRO A 166 -5.10 -11.71 -19.75
C PRO A 166 -4.22 -10.61 -19.14
N ILE A 167 -2.91 -10.83 -19.18
CA ILE A 167 -1.94 -9.82 -18.75
C ILE A 167 -2.09 -8.58 -19.65
N PRO A 168 -2.38 -7.38 -19.11
CA PRO A 168 -2.43 -6.17 -19.91
C PRO A 168 -1.11 -5.94 -20.64
N ALA A 169 -1.15 -5.48 -21.89
CA ALA A 169 0.05 -5.27 -22.69
C ALA A 169 1.09 -4.37 -21.98
N VAL A 170 0.62 -3.37 -21.22
CA VAL A 170 1.50 -2.53 -20.39
C VAL A 170 2.23 -3.33 -19.31
N ALA A 171 1.55 -4.23 -18.61
CA ALA A 171 2.17 -5.08 -17.61
C ALA A 171 3.15 -6.07 -18.24
N ALA A 172 2.81 -6.66 -19.41
CA ALA A 172 3.72 -7.54 -20.14
C ALA A 172 5.02 -6.84 -20.54
N ARG A 173 4.95 -5.57 -20.99
CA ARG A 173 6.15 -4.77 -21.27
C ARG A 173 7.01 -4.55 -20.03
N PHE A 174 6.40 -4.24 -18.88
CA PHE A 174 7.15 -4.06 -17.64
C PHE A 174 7.81 -5.35 -17.17
N LEU A 175 7.10 -6.47 -17.22
CA LEU A 175 7.66 -7.79 -16.91
C LEU A 175 8.90 -8.10 -17.76
N GLY A 176 8.84 -7.83 -19.07
CA GLY A 176 9.98 -8.02 -19.99
C GLY A 176 11.14 -7.03 -19.80
N SER A 177 10.93 -5.95 -19.03
CA SER A 177 11.94 -4.91 -18.78
C SER A 177 12.80 -5.15 -17.54
N PHE A 178 12.42 -6.12 -16.69
CA PHE A 178 13.20 -6.44 -15.49
C PHE A 178 14.58 -6.97 -15.85
N ARG A 179 15.58 -6.51 -15.12
CA ARG A 179 16.98 -6.97 -15.20
C ARG A 179 17.36 -7.70 -13.93
N GLU A 180 18.04 -8.83 -14.07
CA GLU A 180 18.65 -9.54 -12.95
C GLU A 180 19.98 -8.86 -12.60
N ASP A 181 19.95 -7.94 -11.64
CA ASP A 181 21.15 -7.44 -10.98
C ASP A 181 20.84 -7.36 -9.49
N ARG A 182 21.03 -8.50 -8.84
CA ARG A 182 20.67 -8.71 -7.44
C ARG A 182 21.58 -7.91 -6.52
N GLN A 183 22.86 -7.79 -6.85
CA GLN A 183 23.82 -7.00 -6.08
C GLN A 183 23.42 -5.54 -6.04
N ALA A 184 23.13 -4.94 -7.21
CA ALA A 184 22.68 -3.55 -7.24
C ALA A 184 21.38 -3.36 -6.46
N ALA A 185 20.46 -4.33 -6.49
CA ALA A 185 19.22 -4.27 -5.71
C ALA A 185 19.45 -4.34 -4.19
N LEU A 186 20.38 -5.19 -3.73
CA LEU A 186 20.75 -5.29 -2.32
C LEU A 186 21.43 -4.01 -1.82
N VAL A 187 22.36 -3.45 -2.61
CA VAL A 187 23.01 -2.17 -2.29
C VAL A 187 21.98 -1.04 -2.22
N ALA A 188 21.06 -0.97 -3.20
CA ALA A 188 20.02 0.05 -3.20
C ALA A 188 19.04 -0.10 -2.04
N ALA A 189 18.75 -1.33 -1.60
CA ALA A 189 17.98 -1.55 -0.38
C ALA A 189 18.75 -1.07 0.86
N ASP A 190 20.07 -1.31 0.89
CA ASP A 190 20.89 -0.87 1.99
C ASP A 190 20.92 0.68 2.11
N ASP A 191 20.99 1.40 0.99
CA ASP A 191 20.97 2.87 0.95
C ASP A 191 19.64 3.50 1.44
N LEU A 192 18.58 2.71 1.61
CA LEU A 192 17.28 3.17 2.13
C LEU A 192 17.16 3.06 3.65
N MET A 193 18.13 2.44 4.33
CA MET A 193 18.08 2.17 5.76
C MET A 193 18.79 3.27 6.55
N ASP A 194 18.01 4.00 7.35
CA ASP A 194 18.52 4.92 8.38
C ASP A 194 18.76 4.18 9.71
N ASP A 195 19.49 4.79 10.64
CA ASP A 195 19.85 4.17 11.92
C ASP A 195 18.62 3.77 12.76
N LEU A 196 18.72 2.61 13.42
CA LEU A 196 17.75 2.18 14.44
C LEU A 196 17.91 3.00 15.72
N ASP A 197 16.81 3.21 16.43
CA ASP A 197 16.75 3.82 17.77
C ASP A 197 16.72 2.78 18.90
N PHE A 198 16.88 1.51 18.57
CA PHE A 198 16.93 0.38 19.49
C PHE A 198 17.91 -0.70 18.99
N ALA A 199 18.17 -1.70 19.82
CA ALA A 199 19.17 -2.72 19.53
C ALA A 199 18.69 -3.70 18.42
N VAL A 200 19.55 -4.05 17.48
CA VAL A 200 19.20 -4.97 16.37
C VAL A 200 18.76 -6.34 16.87
N GLU A 201 19.21 -6.75 18.05
CA GLU A 201 18.84 -7.98 18.75
C GLU A 201 17.36 -8.04 19.12
N GLU A 202 16.74 -6.88 19.40
CA GLU A 202 15.30 -6.80 19.63
C GLU A 202 14.52 -7.11 18.34
N LEU A 203 15.01 -6.61 17.20
CA LEU A 203 14.46 -6.91 15.88
C LEU A 203 14.68 -8.37 15.51
N GLN A 204 15.89 -8.91 15.74
CA GLN A 204 16.19 -10.32 15.49
C GLN A 204 15.24 -11.22 16.28
N SER A 205 15.03 -10.93 17.56
CA SER A 205 14.11 -11.70 18.40
C SER A 205 12.67 -11.66 17.87
N ALA A 206 12.22 -10.53 17.30
CA ALA A 206 10.92 -10.42 16.66
C ALA A 206 10.85 -11.22 15.35
N ILE A 207 11.90 -11.18 14.53
CA ILE A 207 12.00 -11.96 13.30
C ILE A 207 12.05 -13.45 13.59
N ASP A 208 12.77 -13.91 14.62
CA ASP A 208 12.83 -15.33 14.99
C ASP A 208 11.44 -15.90 15.33
N ARG A 209 10.62 -15.12 16.06
CA ARG A 209 9.22 -15.50 16.36
C ARG A 209 8.36 -15.60 15.09
N TYR A 210 8.55 -14.67 14.15
CA TYR A 210 7.86 -14.66 12.86
C TYR A 210 8.32 -15.80 11.94
N ALA A 211 9.62 -16.11 11.94
CA ALA A 211 10.24 -17.10 11.08
C ALA A 211 9.86 -18.53 11.48
N LYS A 212 9.60 -18.77 12.78
CA LYS A 212 9.24 -20.10 13.29
C LYS A 212 8.12 -20.80 12.51
N PRO A 213 6.90 -20.23 12.35
CA PRO A 213 5.83 -20.88 11.58
C PRO A 213 6.17 -21.09 10.09
N LEU A 214 6.98 -20.21 9.50
CA LEU A 214 7.47 -20.38 8.12
C LEU A 214 8.40 -21.59 8.03
N GLY A 215 9.34 -21.71 8.96
CA GLY A 215 10.26 -22.85 9.06
C GLY A 215 9.57 -24.17 9.47
N ASP A 216 8.44 -24.10 10.18
CA ASP A 216 7.60 -25.27 10.46
C ASP A 216 6.91 -25.78 9.18
N SER A 217 6.65 -24.89 8.22
CA SER A 217 6.00 -25.21 6.93
C SER A 217 6.99 -25.55 5.81
N ASP A 218 8.19 -24.98 5.82
CA ASP A 218 9.27 -25.22 4.85
C ASP A 218 10.62 -25.34 5.56
N LEU A 219 11.20 -26.55 5.53
CA LEU A 219 12.47 -26.84 6.20
C LEU A 219 13.64 -26.04 5.64
N ASN A 220 13.56 -25.54 4.40
CA ASN A 220 14.60 -24.71 3.79
C ASN A 220 14.67 -23.31 4.42
N LEU A 221 13.64 -22.91 5.18
CA LEU A 221 13.57 -21.62 5.87
C LEU A 221 14.03 -21.69 7.33
N ARG A 222 14.57 -22.83 7.76
CA ARG A 222 15.10 -23.04 9.12
C ARG A 222 16.56 -22.59 9.23
N GLY A 223 17.06 -22.60 10.46
CA GLY A 223 18.46 -22.30 10.74
C GLY A 223 18.72 -20.80 10.62
N SER A 224 19.74 -20.42 9.85
CA SER A 224 20.20 -19.04 9.72
C SER A 224 19.48 -18.24 8.63
N PHE A 225 18.52 -18.81 7.90
CA PHE A 225 17.84 -18.16 6.77
C PHE A 225 17.35 -16.74 7.12
N PHE A 226 16.74 -16.50 8.29
CA PHE A 226 16.25 -15.16 8.65
C PHE A 226 17.19 -14.38 9.58
N LYS A 227 18.49 -14.72 9.60
CA LYS A 227 19.48 -13.99 10.38
C LYS A 227 19.69 -12.60 9.78
N ILE A 228 19.50 -11.56 10.57
CA ILE A 228 19.69 -10.17 10.16
C ILE A 228 21.19 -9.92 9.93
N LYS A 229 21.52 -9.46 8.72
CA LYS A 229 22.86 -8.98 8.35
C LYS A 229 22.93 -7.45 8.41
N ARG A 230 21.83 -6.77 8.08
CA ARG A 230 21.67 -5.31 8.25
C ARG A 230 20.20 -4.97 8.47
N ALA A 231 19.94 -3.93 9.25
CA ALA A 231 18.59 -3.42 9.47
C ALA A 231 18.62 -1.90 9.70
N GLY A 232 17.57 -1.22 9.30
CA GLY A 232 17.39 0.20 9.59
C GLY A 232 15.96 0.68 9.38
N LYS A 233 15.71 1.93 9.79
CA LYS A 233 14.43 2.61 9.59
C LYS A 233 14.21 2.93 8.12
N LEU A 234 12.95 2.86 7.70
CA LEU A 234 12.54 3.11 6.32
C LEU A 234 11.50 4.24 6.26
N HIS A 235 11.79 5.30 5.49
CA HIS A 235 10.96 6.52 5.41
C HIS A 235 10.25 6.72 4.06
N ILE A 236 9.94 5.63 3.35
CA ILE A 236 9.25 5.70 2.05
C ILE A 236 7.72 5.64 2.20
N GLY A 237 7.01 6.10 1.16
CA GLY A 237 5.54 6.08 1.09
C GLY A 237 4.87 7.45 1.22
N ILE A 238 3.54 7.45 1.10
CA ILE A 238 2.67 8.61 1.35
C ILE A 238 1.61 8.22 2.37
N GLY A 239 0.76 7.23 2.05
CA GLY A 239 -0.33 6.78 2.90
C GLY A 239 0.15 6.24 4.25
N SER A 240 1.27 5.50 4.26
CA SER A 240 1.90 4.96 5.48
C SER A 240 3.13 5.75 5.93
N ALA A 241 3.33 6.99 5.47
CA ALA A 241 4.55 7.75 5.76
C ALA A 241 4.73 8.10 7.25
N LEU A 242 3.66 7.98 8.05
CA LEU A 242 3.65 8.22 9.48
C LEU A 242 3.71 6.93 10.31
N ASP A 243 3.63 5.77 9.65
CA ASP A 243 3.72 4.48 10.34
C ASP A 243 5.18 4.05 10.43
N SER A 244 5.53 3.34 11.52
CA SER A 244 6.89 2.82 11.70
C SER A 244 7.19 1.71 10.70
N LYS A 245 8.35 1.78 10.04
CA LYS A 245 8.80 0.76 9.08
C LYS A 245 10.27 0.50 9.22
N TYR A 246 10.64 -0.75 9.04
CA TYR A 246 12.02 -1.20 9.02
C TYR A 246 12.28 -1.99 7.75
N LEU A 247 13.48 -1.84 7.22
CA LEU A 247 13.98 -2.67 6.14
C LEU A 247 15.12 -3.52 6.70
N LEU A 248 15.17 -4.78 6.31
CA LEU A 248 16.15 -5.76 6.80
C LEU A 248 16.76 -6.46 5.60
N ARG A 249 18.09 -6.51 5.56
CA ARG A 249 18.83 -7.49 4.76
C ARG A 249 19.10 -8.69 5.65
N VAL A 250 18.42 -9.79 5.38
CA VAL A 250 18.58 -11.07 6.10
C VAL A 250 19.34 -12.05 5.21
N GLU A 251 19.92 -13.06 5.83
CA GLU A 251 20.54 -14.18 5.12
C GLU A 251 19.54 -14.84 4.14
N GLY A 252 20.06 -15.58 3.17
CA GLY A 252 19.25 -16.24 2.16
C GLY A 252 19.25 -17.76 2.31
N PRO A 253 19.04 -18.47 1.19
CA PRO A 253 19.26 -19.91 1.09
C PRO A 253 20.67 -20.39 1.53
N SER A 254 21.67 -19.50 1.49
CA SER A 254 23.03 -19.77 1.93
C SER A 254 23.61 -18.62 2.74
N THR A 255 24.84 -18.80 3.24
CA THR A 255 25.60 -17.75 3.93
C THR A 255 26.20 -16.71 2.98
N SER A 256 26.08 -16.92 1.66
CA SER A 256 26.50 -15.95 0.65
C SER A 256 25.78 -14.61 0.87
N PRO A 257 26.42 -13.45 0.68
CA PRO A 257 25.70 -12.18 0.66
C PRO A 257 24.84 -12.02 -0.61
N ASP A 258 25.11 -12.82 -1.64
CA ASP A 258 24.51 -12.66 -2.96
C ASP A 258 23.07 -13.16 -3.05
N ASP A 259 22.68 -14.06 -2.16
CA ASP A 259 21.35 -14.62 -2.08
C ASP A 259 20.54 -14.09 -0.88
N ASP A 260 21.06 -13.08 -0.18
CA ASP A 260 20.37 -12.36 0.89
C ASP A 260 18.98 -11.90 0.47
N VAL A 261 18.03 -11.95 1.41
CA VAL A 261 16.64 -11.54 1.19
C VAL A 261 16.42 -10.18 1.84
N VAL A 262 15.68 -9.30 1.16
CA VAL A 262 15.24 -8.03 1.73
C VAL A 262 13.82 -8.18 2.27
N LEU A 263 13.63 -7.95 3.57
CA LEU A 263 12.33 -7.93 4.23
C LEU A 263 11.95 -6.50 4.60
N GLU A 264 10.68 -6.16 4.42
CA GLU A 264 10.09 -4.97 5.01
C GLU A 264 9.19 -5.38 6.17
N VAL A 265 9.30 -4.66 7.28
CA VAL A 265 8.53 -4.84 8.50
C VAL A 265 7.76 -3.55 8.74
N LYS A 266 6.44 -3.59 8.58
CA LYS A 266 5.57 -2.41 8.58
C LYS A 266 4.57 -2.46 9.72
N GLU A 267 4.42 -1.36 10.43
CA GLU A 267 3.46 -1.25 11.51
C GLU A 267 2.03 -1.54 11.02
N VAL A 268 1.30 -2.35 11.79
CA VAL A 268 -0.10 -2.65 11.51
C VAL A 268 -0.95 -1.52 12.08
N ARG A 269 -1.45 -0.67 11.18
CA ARG A 269 -2.35 0.43 11.53
C ARG A 269 -3.67 -0.06 12.14
N LYS A 270 -4.19 0.69 13.10
CA LYS A 270 -5.52 0.47 13.69
C LYS A 270 -6.61 1.13 12.84
N LEU A 271 -7.62 0.37 12.45
CA LEU A 271 -8.70 0.84 11.56
C LEU A 271 -10.02 1.16 12.28
N ASN A 272 -10.01 1.23 13.62
CA ASN A 272 -11.22 1.39 14.45
C ASN A 272 -12.01 2.69 14.17
N ALA A 273 -11.38 3.69 13.54
CA ALA A 273 -12.01 4.96 13.20
C ALA A 273 -12.97 4.85 12.00
N ILE A 274 -12.99 3.73 11.29
CA ILE A 274 -13.83 3.53 10.11
C ILE A 274 -15.09 2.73 10.52
N PRO A 275 -16.27 3.36 10.60
CA PRO A 275 -17.42 2.81 11.32
C PRO A 275 -18.10 1.62 10.63
N CYS A 276 -18.00 1.51 9.31
CA CYS A 276 -18.62 0.41 8.55
C CYS A 276 -17.71 -0.81 8.35
N LEU A 277 -16.53 -0.84 8.98
CA LEU A 277 -15.66 -2.02 9.00
C LEU A 277 -16.06 -2.97 10.13
N ASN A 278 -15.75 -4.26 9.93
CA ASN A 278 -15.91 -5.26 10.96
C ASN A 278 -14.86 -5.06 12.06
N SER A 279 -15.30 -4.63 13.23
CA SER A 279 -14.45 -4.30 14.39
C SER A 279 -13.59 -5.47 14.90
N ASN A 280 -13.97 -6.72 14.64
CA ASN A 280 -13.15 -7.87 15.03
C ASN A 280 -11.85 -7.94 14.21
N TRP A 281 -11.81 -7.30 13.04
CA TRP A 281 -10.67 -7.32 12.13
C TRP A 281 -9.83 -6.05 12.22
N THR A 282 -10.30 -4.95 12.80
CA THR A 282 -9.64 -3.63 12.66
C THR A 282 -8.29 -3.50 13.37
N ASN A 283 -7.96 -4.40 14.30
CA ASN A 283 -6.68 -4.44 15.01
C ASN A 283 -5.92 -5.76 14.82
N ASP A 284 -6.48 -6.73 14.11
CA ASP A 284 -5.87 -8.06 13.94
C ASP A 284 -4.87 -8.04 12.77
N PRO A 285 -3.56 -8.22 12.98
CA PRO A 285 -2.57 -8.25 11.89
C PRO A 285 -2.83 -9.36 10.87
N PHE A 286 -3.56 -10.42 11.25
CA PHE A 286 -3.95 -11.50 10.35
C PHE A 286 -4.83 -11.02 9.19
N ARG A 287 -5.51 -9.87 9.33
CA ARG A 287 -6.28 -9.23 8.26
C ARG A 287 -5.47 -8.97 6.99
N ILE A 288 -4.19 -8.64 7.13
CA ILE A 288 -3.28 -8.32 6.02
C ILE A 288 -2.95 -9.58 5.24
N LEU A 289 -2.70 -10.69 5.94
CA LEU A 289 -2.43 -12.00 5.35
C LEU A 289 -3.65 -12.51 4.59
N VAL A 290 -4.84 -12.42 5.20
CA VAL A 290 -6.09 -12.83 4.57
C VAL A 290 -6.40 -11.97 3.35
N GLY A 291 -6.27 -10.64 3.46
CA GLY A 291 -6.46 -9.72 2.34
C GLY A 291 -5.54 -10.05 1.18
N SER A 292 -4.24 -10.21 1.45
CA SER A 292 -3.24 -10.59 0.46
C SER A 292 -3.57 -11.92 -0.21
N ALA A 293 -3.91 -12.96 0.56
CA ALA A 293 -4.23 -14.29 0.03
C ALA A 293 -5.53 -14.35 -0.80
N ARG A 294 -6.43 -13.38 -0.62
CA ARG A 294 -7.77 -13.37 -1.25
C ARG A 294 -7.89 -12.41 -2.42
N ILE A 295 -7.09 -11.35 -2.43
CA ILE A 295 -7.20 -10.26 -3.42
C ILE A 295 -5.97 -10.21 -4.33
N ALA A 296 -4.76 -10.48 -3.80
CA ALA A 296 -3.57 -10.46 -4.62
C ALA A 296 -3.60 -11.62 -5.63
N TYR A 297 -3.18 -11.36 -6.86
CA TYR A 297 -2.95 -12.44 -7.84
C TYR A 297 -1.85 -13.38 -7.35
N ARG A 298 -0.82 -12.81 -6.72
CA ARG A 298 0.23 -13.55 -6.01
C ARG A 298 0.65 -12.74 -4.79
N PRO A 299 0.49 -13.28 -3.56
CA PRO A 299 1.01 -12.64 -2.36
C PRO A 299 2.54 -12.50 -2.39
N PHE A 300 3.07 -11.54 -1.64
CA PHE A 300 4.51 -11.44 -1.44
C PHE A 300 5.09 -12.72 -0.80
N ARG A 301 6.36 -12.98 -1.09
CA ARG A 301 7.10 -14.05 -0.42
C ARG A 301 7.27 -13.73 1.06
N TYR A 302 7.32 -14.79 1.86
CA TYR A 302 7.51 -14.73 3.31
C TYR A 302 6.51 -13.81 4.03
N LEU A 303 5.26 -13.78 3.56
CA LEU A 303 4.23 -12.97 4.18
C LEU A 303 3.90 -13.49 5.59
N GLY A 304 3.96 -12.61 6.59
CA GLY A 304 3.61 -12.94 7.97
C GLY A 304 3.47 -11.71 8.85
N TYR A 305 3.48 -11.89 10.16
CA TYR A 305 3.46 -10.79 11.12
C TYR A 305 4.31 -11.11 12.35
N THR A 306 4.75 -10.06 13.04
CA THR A 306 5.47 -10.13 14.31
C THR A 306 5.00 -9.05 15.27
N VAL A 307 5.51 -9.11 16.50
CA VAL A 307 5.31 -8.08 17.53
C VAL A 307 6.67 -7.60 18.00
N LEU A 308 6.86 -6.29 17.97
CA LEU A 308 8.03 -5.57 18.43
C LEU A 308 7.57 -4.49 19.42
N SER A 309 8.11 -4.51 20.64
CA SER A 309 7.78 -3.57 21.71
C SER A 309 6.26 -3.40 21.95
N GLY A 310 5.50 -4.49 21.84
CA GLY A 310 4.05 -4.51 22.03
C GLY A 310 3.22 -4.01 20.84
N GLN A 311 3.86 -3.52 19.78
CA GLN A 311 3.20 -3.09 18.54
C GLN A 311 3.27 -4.22 17.50
N ALA A 312 2.16 -4.44 16.79
CA ALA A 312 2.09 -5.43 15.72
C ALA A 312 2.67 -4.86 14.42
N TYR A 313 3.42 -5.70 13.72
CA TYR A 313 4.00 -5.41 12.41
C TYR A 313 3.71 -6.56 11.46
N TRP A 314 3.47 -6.28 10.19
CA TRP A 314 3.45 -7.31 9.15
C TRP A 314 4.78 -7.32 8.40
N VAL A 315 5.15 -8.49 7.89
CA VAL A 315 6.46 -8.75 7.29
C VAL A 315 6.25 -9.32 5.91
N HIS A 316 7.00 -8.83 4.92
CA HIS A 316 7.03 -9.40 3.59
C HIS A 316 8.38 -9.19 2.90
N ALA A 317 8.72 -10.04 1.94
CA ALA A 317 9.92 -9.86 1.13
C ALA A 317 9.71 -8.88 -0.03
N TRP A 318 10.78 -8.16 -0.34
CA TRP A 318 10.98 -7.42 -1.58
C TRP A 318 11.67 -8.27 -2.66
N THR A 319 12.49 -9.26 -2.27
CA THR A 319 13.38 -10.05 -3.15
C THR A 319 13.47 -11.54 -2.83
#